data_AF-A0A345XY29-F1
#
_entry.id   AF-A0A345XY29-F1
#
_cell.length_a   1.000
_cell.length_b   1.000
_cell.length_c   1.000
_cell.angle_alpha   90.00
_cell.angle_beta   90.00
_cell.angle_gamma   90.00
#
_symmetry.space_group_name_H-M   'P 1'
#
loop_
_entity.id
_entity.type
_entity.pdbx_description
1 polymer ?
#
loop_
_entity_poly.entity_id
_entity_poly.type
_entity_poly.pdbx_seq_one_letter_code
_entity_poly.pdbx_strand_id
1 'polypeptide(L)'
;MTAHTESTADAESTANADTYGGRSTYGAENTYGTEDTEGRWDPGAVVAEVVARVRERQLLPAAERQEGDRDGGEPEGPNSPGLGGAWTGKALLLSEVSTAPGADPALRRAAHAALARAADSAGPAASAGLTGLYPGLGGLAFAAKHAARTPREYATLRTRLDAALRTEVAATLDAERARMADGEPGAPRGRFDVIGGMTGLGRYFLAEPADLDTVRDILGYLVALTEPVTVRGEDGAVRRLPGWYSPPWPVPPGAPPRASTDPVAREPVLDLGLAHGAAGPLALLSLCRSRGVRVPDQDTAIRRLADWLLSWRQHEGGSGNGNGDSGGSAPYWPALVTRDQEWAPVRPHLNRRRATWCYGTPGVARALQLAGTALGEEAWVQSAADGIRAVFRRPDGLQGVEEPGLCHGLAGVLQITGRMAADLDDPALAARADELAERVCAAFDPALPYGFATSFTPYDAPSTFLLGPAGIALALHGRLATAPRPPAPEPLPWDAALLLA
;
A
#
# COMPACT_ATOMS: atom_id res chain seq x y z
N MET A 1 25.72 69.65 2.62
CA MET A 1 27.07 69.07 2.70
C MET A 1 26.86 67.63 3.11
N THR A 2 27.01 66.56 2.34
CA THR A 2 27.62 66.16 1.04
C THR A 2 27.16 64.68 0.96
N ALA A 3 26.82 63.99 -0.13
CA ALA A 3 26.88 64.18 -1.57
C ALA A 3 26.16 62.98 -2.24
N HIS A 4 25.51 63.24 -3.40
CA HIS A 4 25.44 62.42 -4.63
C HIS A 4 24.78 61.00 -4.65
N THR A 5 23.59 60.83 -5.26
CA THR A 5 23.22 60.51 -6.69
C THR A 5 23.14 59.00 -6.97
N GLU A 6 21.96 58.45 -7.32
CA GLU A 6 21.50 58.03 -8.68
C GLU A 6 22.43 57.00 -9.36
N SER A 7 22.04 56.00 -10.14
CA SER A 7 20.81 55.39 -10.68
C SER A 7 21.31 54.30 -11.66
N THR A 8 20.43 53.39 -12.12
CA THR A 8 20.57 52.49 -13.29
C THR A 8 21.61 51.36 -13.20
N ALA A 9 21.58 50.27 -13.96
CA ALA A 9 20.59 49.42 -14.64
C ALA A 9 21.45 48.29 -15.26
N ASP A 10 20.79 47.20 -15.66
CA ASP A 10 21.27 46.16 -16.59
C ASP A 10 22.36 45.18 -16.12
N ALA A 11 22.01 43.90 -16.17
CA ALA A 11 22.95 42.78 -16.19
C ALA A 11 22.66 41.92 -17.42
N GLU A 12 23.63 41.93 -18.33
CA GLU A 12 23.71 41.17 -19.57
C GLU A 12 23.89 39.66 -19.34
N SER A 13 23.49 38.90 -20.36
CA SER A 13 23.80 37.50 -20.56
C SER A 13 25.28 37.31 -20.95
N THR A 14 25.96 36.28 -20.42
CA THR A 14 26.98 35.52 -21.17
C THR A 14 27.17 34.13 -20.59
N ALA A 15 27.30 33.16 -21.51
CA ALA A 15 27.66 31.77 -21.29
C ALA A 15 29.16 31.58 -20.93
N ASN A 16 29.46 30.46 -20.24
CA ASN A 16 30.65 29.60 -20.36
C ASN A 16 30.53 28.53 -19.25
N ALA A 17 30.42 27.22 -19.50
CA ALA A 17 31.37 26.30 -20.15
C ALA A 17 32.76 26.31 -19.48
N ASP A 18 33.02 25.30 -18.64
CA ASP A 18 34.23 24.44 -18.60
C ASP A 18 34.22 23.59 -17.30
N THR A 19 33.94 22.29 -17.35
CA THR A 19 34.84 21.11 -17.51
C THR A 19 35.87 20.86 -16.41
N TYR A 20 35.80 19.62 -15.87
CA TYR A 20 36.86 18.62 -15.57
C TYR A 20 36.37 17.82 -14.34
N GLY A 21 36.32 16.49 -14.30
CA GLY A 21 36.91 15.44 -15.13
C GLY A 21 37.24 14.28 -14.18
N GLY A 22 36.67 13.09 -14.42
CA GLY A 22 36.90 11.91 -13.57
C GLY A 22 36.07 10.70 -13.99
N ARG A 23 36.34 10.19 -15.20
CA ARG A 23 35.81 8.92 -15.71
C ARG A 23 36.39 7.75 -14.91
N SER A 24 35.53 6.79 -14.56
CA SER A 24 35.89 5.37 -14.61
C SER A 24 34.89 4.69 -15.52
N THR A 25 35.36 4.30 -16.69
CA THR A 25 34.64 3.54 -17.71
C THR A 25 34.96 2.06 -17.51
N TYR A 26 33.96 1.24 -17.23
CA TYR A 26 33.96 -0.16 -17.65
C TYR A 26 32.81 -0.34 -18.64
N GLY A 27 33.16 -0.22 -19.93
CA GLY A 27 32.37 -0.78 -21.00
C GLY A 27 32.91 -2.19 -21.26
N ALA A 28 32.02 -3.18 -21.22
CA ALA A 28 32.19 -4.40 -21.97
C ALA A 28 30.87 -4.61 -22.74
N GLU A 29 31.01 -4.68 -24.05
CA GLU A 29 29.95 -4.87 -25.03
C GLU A 29 29.30 -6.24 -24.81
N ASN A 30 28.00 -6.28 -24.48
CA ASN A 30 27.23 -7.52 -24.54
C ASN A 30 26.87 -7.78 -26.00
N THR A 31 27.69 -8.62 -26.63
CA THR A 31 27.34 -9.36 -27.84
C THR A 31 26.17 -10.29 -27.52
N TYR A 32 25.11 -10.22 -28.32
CA TYR A 32 24.00 -11.18 -28.27
C TYR A 32 24.52 -12.55 -28.74
N GLY A 33 25.02 -13.34 -27.78
CA GLY A 33 25.25 -14.76 -27.91
C GLY A 33 24.04 -15.52 -27.39
N THR A 34 23.38 -16.26 -28.27
CA THR A 34 22.47 -17.35 -27.91
C THR A 34 23.28 -18.50 -27.34
N GLU A 35 23.33 -18.65 -26.02
CA GLU A 35 23.46 -19.90 -25.25
C GLU A 35 23.76 -19.58 -23.77
N ASP A 36 22.74 -19.65 -22.90
CA ASP A 36 22.82 -20.38 -21.64
C ASP A 36 21.40 -20.52 -21.05
N THR A 37 20.86 -21.74 -21.11
CA THR A 37 19.67 -22.16 -20.36
C THR A 37 20.07 -22.64 -18.98
N GLU A 38 20.79 -21.82 -18.21
CA GLU A 38 20.96 -22.02 -16.77
C GLU A 38 19.68 -21.56 -16.06
N GLY A 39 18.86 -22.55 -15.67
CA GLY A 39 17.82 -22.50 -14.64
C GLY A 39 17.09 -21.18 -14.41
N ARG A 40 16.16 -20.80 -15.29
CA ARG A 40 15.18 -19.74 -14.96
C ARG A 40 14.35 -20.21 -13.76
N TRP A 41 14.45 -19.50 -12.64
CA TRP A 41 13.61 -19.75 -11.46
C TRP A 41 12.13 -19.67 -11.85
N ASP A 42 11.37 -20.75 -11.65
CA ASP A 42 9.92 -20.71 -11.77
C ASP A 42 9.27 -20.29 -10.43
N PRO A 43 8.03 -19.76 -10.43
CA PRO A 43 7.38 -19.29 -9.21
C PRO A 43 7.27 -20.37 -8.12
N GLY A 44 7.08 -21.65 -8.48
CA GLY A 44 6.96 -22.74 -7.53
C GLY A 44 8.28 -23.02 -6.81
N ALA A 45 9.38 -23.07 -7.56
CA ALA A 45 10.73 -23.22 -7.00
C ALA A 45 11.10 -22.06 -6.07
N VAL A 46 10.82 -20.82 -6.48
CA VAL A 46 11.08 -19.62 -5.65
C VAL A 46 10.30 -19.67 -4.34
N VAL A 47 9.00 -19.97 -4.40
CA VAL A 47 8.16 -20.06 -3.19
C VAL A 47 8.67 -21.15 -2.26
N ALA A 48 9.01 -22.32 -2.78
CA ALA A 48 9.53 -23.43 -1.98
C ALA A 48 10.84 -23.05 -1.27
N GLU A 49 11.76 -22.39 -1.98
CA GLU A 49 13.05 -21.98 -1.44
C GLU A 49 12.91 -20.87 -0.37
N VAL A 50 12.06 -19.87 -0.60
CA VAL A 50 11.75 -18.85 0.41
C VAL A 50 11.13 -19.47 1.66
N VAL A 51 10.18 -20.41 1.49
CA VAL A 51 9.54 -21.12 2.60
C VAL A 51 10.56 -21.96 3.39
N ALA A 52 11.47 -22.66 2.71
CA ALA A 52 12.54 -23.42 3.35
C ALA A 52 13.43 -22.50 4.20
N ARG A 53 13.94 -21.41 3.61
CA ARG A 53 14.79 -20.42 4.29
C ARG A 53 14.09 -19.77 5.48
N VAL A 54 12.81 -19.42 5.35
CA VAL A 54 12.00 -18.86 6.45
C VAL A 54 11.93 -19.84 7.62
N ARG A 55 11.70 -21.12 7.36
CA ARG A 55 11.62 -22.15 8.41
C ARG A 55 12.96 -22.42 9.07
N GLU A 56 14.01 -22.60 8.28
CA GLU A 56 15.36 -22.89 8.78
C GLU A 56 15.86 -21.75 9.68
N ARG A 57 15.74 -20.51 9.20
CA ARG A 57 16.15 -19.33 9.96
C ARG A 57 15.28 -19.08 11.19
N GLN A 58 14.01 -19.46 11.17
CA GLN A 58 13.15 -19.44 12.37
C GLN A 58 13.70 -20.35 13.49
N LEU A 59 14.44 -21.42 13.17
CA LEU A 59 15.01 -22.32 14.17
C LEU A 59 16.36 -21.85 14.75
N LEU A 60 17.04 -20.89 14.10
CA LEU A 60 18.31 -20.35 14.58
C LEU A 60 18.15 -19.66 15.95
N PRO A 61 19.16 -19.70 16.83
CA PRO A 61 19.18 -18.92 18.08
C PRO A 61 19.01 -17.40 17.83
N ALA A 62 18.50 -16.67 18.83
CA ALA A 62 18.24 -15.23 18.70
C ALA A 62 19.47 -14.42 18.24
N ALA A 63 20.63 -14.73 18.82
CA ALA A 63 21.91 -14.08 18.50
C ALA A 63 22.39 -14.33 17.06
N GLU A 64 21.92 -15.41 16.42
CA GLU A 64 22.33 -15.80 15.07
C GLU A 64 21.32 -15.39 14.00
N ARG A 65 20.11 -14.98 14.39
CA ARG A 65 19.07 -14.63 13.42
C ARG A 65 19.43 -13.39 12.59
N GLN A 66 20.34 -12.51 13.06
CA GLN A 66 20.72 -11.23 12.42
C GLN A 66 19.50 -10.45 11.87
N GLU A 67 18.31 -10.70 12.43
CA GLU A 67 17.04 -10.07 12.09
C GLU A 67 17.01 -8.72 12.82
N GLY A 68 17.88 -7.81 12.40
CA GLY A 68 17.97 -6.45 12.91
C GLY A 68 18.15 -6.36 14.43
N ASP A 69 19.36 -6.62 14.92
CA ASP A 69 19.82 -6.14 16.23
C ASP A 69 20.06 -4.62 16.20
N ARG A 70 19.06 -3.86 15.72
CA ARG A 70 19.00 -2.41 15.89
C ARG A 70 17.94 -2.14 16.93
N ASP A 71 18.43 -2.05 18.15
CA ASP A 71 17.77 -1.40 19.27
C ASP A 71 17.20 -0.05 18.79
N GLY A 72 15.88 0.09 18.90
CA GLY A 72 15.14 1.23 18.36
C GLY A 72 13.70 0.80 18.09
N GLY A 73 12.83 1.00 19.07
CA GLY A 73 11.39 0.73 19.00
C GLY A 73 10.65 1.58 17.97
N GLU A 74 11.03 1.45 16.69
CA GLU A 74 10.25 1.97 15.58
C GLU A 74 8.99 1.11 15.41
N PRO A 75 7.79 1.72 15.40
CA PRO A 75 6.50 1.04 15.22
C PRO A 75 6.41 0.07 14.03
N GLU A 76 7.22 0.32 12.99
CA GLU A 76 7.22 -0.39 11.71
C GLU A 76 8.48 -1.27 11.51
N GLY A 77 9.30 -1.45 12.55
CA GLY A 77 10.51 -2.27 12.49
C GLY A 77 10.24 -3.79 12.46
N PRO A 78 11.27 -4.61 12.19
CA PRO A 78 11.16 -6.07 12.10
C PRO A 78 10.58 -6.76 13.35
N ASN A 79 10.73 -6.11 14.51
CA ASN A 79 10.26 -6.57 15.80
C ASN A 79 8.84 -6.10 16.15
N SER A 80 8.18 -5.36 15.25
CA SER A 80 6.78 -4.98 15.39
C SER A 80 5.89 -6.22 15.52
N PRO A 81 4.87 -6.21 16.39
CA PRO A 81 3.89 -7.30 16.45
C PRO A 81 2.91 -7.28 15.26
N GLY A 82 2.85 -6.19 14.50
CA GLY A 82 1.93 -6.04 13.36
C GLY A 82 2.42 -6.68 12.06
N LEU A 83 1.74 -6.40 10.95
CA LEU A 83 2.12 -6.90 9.62
C LEU A 83 3.42 -6.29 9.07
N GLY A 84 3.87 -5.16 9.63
CA GLY A 84 5.22 -4.64 9.40
C GLY A 84 6.31 -5.56 9.98
N GLY A 85 5.95 -6.39 10.96
CA GLY A 85 6.86 -7.31 11.65
C GLY A 85 7.21 -8.57 10.87
N ALA A 86 8.41 -9.09 11.14
CA ALA A 86 8.91 -10.31 10.50
C ALA A 86 8.08 -11.54 10.91
N TRP A 87 7.75 -11.69 12.19
CA TRP A 87 7.05 -12.88 12.69
C TRP A 87 5.64 -13.03 12.11
N THR A 88 4.92 -11.93 11.99
CA THR A 88 3.57 -11.91 11.40
C THR A 88 3.63 -12.19 9.90
N GLY A 89 4.61 -11.64 9.17
CA GLY A 89 4.86 -11.97 7.77
C GLY A 89 5.15 -13.46 7.54
N LYS A 90 6.03 -14.05 8.36
CA LYS A 90 6.33 -15.50 8.34
C LYS A 90 5.08 -16.33 8.63
N ALA A 91 4.31 -15.96 9.66
CA ALA A 91 3.09 -16.66 10.02
C ALA A 91 2.08 -16.70 8.87
N LEU A 92 1.88 -15.57 8.17
CA LEU A 92 1.02 -15.50 7.00
C LEU A 92 1.51 -16.41 5.87
N LEU A 93 2.77 -16.28 5.45
CA LEU A 93 3.32 -17.10 4.36
C LEU A 93 3.18 -18.60 4.67
N LEU A 94 3.64 -19.02 5.84
CA LEU A 94 3.64 -20.43 6.23
C LEU A 94 2.23 -20.98 6.39
N SER A 95 1.30 -20.16 6.89
CA SER A 95 -0.11 -20.52 6.97
C SER A 95 -0.69 -20.74 5.58
N GLU A 96 -0.55 -19.77 4.67
CA GLU A 96 -1.12 -19.82 3.33
C GLU A 96 -0.60 -21.04 2.57
N VAL A 97 0.73 -21.22 2.49
CA VAL A 97 1.34 -22.34 1.77
C VAL A 97 0.94 -23.69 2.39
N SER A 98 0.68 -23.74 3.70
CA SER A 98 0.22 -24.98 4.35
C SER A 98 -1.18 -25.43 3.93
N THR A 99 -1.95 -24.58 3.25
CA THR A 99 -3.29 -24.92 2.75
C THR A 99 -3.26 -25.70 1.43
N ALA A 100 -2.14 -25.64 0.71
CA ALA A 100 -2.00 -26.33 -0.57
C ALA A 100 -2.12 -27.87 -0.41
N PRO A 101 -2.72 -28.57 -1.39
CA PRO A 101 -2.77 -30.03 -1.40
C PRO A 101 -1.36 -30.63 -1.31
N GLY A 102 -1.16 -31.57 -0.39
CA GLY A 102 0.14 -32.23 -0.20
C GLY A 102 1.19 -31.41 0.55
N ALA A 103 0.84 -30.23 1.08
CA ALA A 103 1.77 -29.40 1.85
C ALA A 103 2.30 -30.12 3.10
N ASP A 104 3.58 -29.89 3.43
CA ASP A 104 4.25 -30.45 4.62
C ASP A 104 3.50 -30.03 5.91
N PRO A 105 2.99 -30.99 6.72
CA PRO A 105 2.32 -30.67 7.98
C PRO A 105 3.18 -29.87 8.97
N ALA A 106 4.51 -29.86 8.82
CA ALA A 106 5.40 -29.04 9.63
C ALA A 106 5.24 -27.54 9.36
N LEU A 107 4.75 -27.12 8.19
CA LEU A 107 4.47 -25.71 7.89
C LEU A 107 3.49 -25.10 8.89
N ARG A 108 2.47 -25.85 9.29
CA ARG A 108 1.52 -25.40 10.32
C ARG A 108 2.18 -25.21 11.68
N ARG A 109 3.09 -26.10 12.07
CA ARG A 109 3.83 -25.96 13.34
C ARG A 109 4.74 -24.74 13.30
N ALA A 110 5.38 -24.48 12.17
CA ALA A 110 6.22 -23.30 11.97
C ALA A 110 5.39 -22.00 11.99
N ALA A 111 4.22 -21.98 11.32
CA ALA A 111 3.28 -20.87 11.36
C ALA A 111 2.81 -20.57 12.80
N HIS A 112 2.43 -21.60 13.56
CA HIS A 112 2.07 -21.48 14.97
C HIS A 112 3.21 -20.89 15.81
N ALA A 113 4.44 -21.40 15.63
CA ALA A 113 5.61 -20.88 16.35
C ALA A 113 5.94 -19.42 15.97
N ALA A 114 5.66 -19.00 14.73
CA ALA A 114 5.83 -17.61 14.32
C ALA A 114 4.79 -16.70 14.97
N LEU A 115 3.52 -17.13 15.03
CA LEU A 115 2.47 -16.40 15.75
C LEU A 115 2.76 -16.28 17.25
N ALA A 116 3.27 -17.35 17.88
CA ALA A 116 3.65 -17.31 19.29
C ALA A 116 4.72 -16.25 19.54
N ARG A 117 5.76 -16.18 18.69
CA ARG A 117 6.80 -15.16 18.78
C ARG A 117 6.27 -13.74 18.55
N ALA A 118 5.39 -13.55 17.57
CA ALA A 118 4.74 -12.26 17.35
C ALA A 118 3.92 -11.82 18.57
N ALA A 119 3.22 -12.76 19.23
CA ALA A 119 2.48 -12.48 20.45
C ALA A 119 3.40 -12.17 21.64
N ASP A 120 4.55 -12.83 21.76
CA ASP A 120 5.55 -12.54 22.80
C ASP A 120 6.15 -11.12 22.63
N SER A 121 6.39 -10.70 21.37
CA SER A 121 6.85 -9.34 21.05
C SER A 121 5.82 -8.24 21.36
N ALA A 122 4.54 -8.60 21.47
CA ALA A 122 3.44 -7.67 21.72
C ALA A 122 3.24 -7.31 23.21
N GLY A 123 4.18 -7.67 24.10
CA GLY A 123 4.04 -7.56 25.57
C GLY A 123 3.53 -6.21 26.12
N PRO A 124 3.18 -6.11 27.42
CA PRO A 124 2.36 -5.02 27.99
C PRO A 124 2.84 -3.58 27.74
N ALA A 125 4.14 -3.37 27.48
CA ALA A 125 4.74 -2.06 27.22
C ALA A 125 4.84 -1.71 25.73
N ALA A 126 4.80 -2.70 24.82
CA ALA A 126 4.95 -2.51 23.37
C ALA A 126 3.63 -2.16 22.65
N SER A 127 2.49 -2.33 23.32
CA SER A 127 1.14 -2.13 22.75
C SER A 127 0.55 -0.73 22.94
N ALA A 128 1.21 0.17 23.68
CA ALA A 128 0.68 1.51 23.92
C ALA A 128 0.77 2.36 22.64
N GLY A 129 -0.37 2.56 21.96
CA GLY A 129 -0.49 3.41 20.76
C GLY A 129 -0.19 2.72 19.43
N LEU A 130 0.09 1.40 19.42
CA LEU A 130 0.36 0.61 18.21
C LEU A 130 -0.74 -0.42 17.96
N THR A 131 -1.82 0.03 17.35
CA THR A 131 -3.08 -0.73 17.20
C THR A 131 -3.50 -0.93 15.75
N GLY A 132 -2.95 -0.15 14.82
CA GLY A 132 -3.20 -0.26 13.38
C GLY A 132 -2.88 -1.64 12.80
N LEU A 133 -3.36 -1.89 11.58
CA LEU A 133 -3.23 -3.18 10.91
C LEU A 133 -1.76 -3.55 10.63
N TYR A 134 -0.92 -2.57 10.31
CA TYR A 134 0.50 -2.80 9.98
C TYR A 134 1.47 -2.58 11.13
N PRO A 135 1.42 -1.47 11.89
CA PRO A 135 2.39 -1.23 12.96
C PRO A 135 2.02 -1.94 14.28
N GLY A 136 0.82 -2.50 14.40
CA GLY A 136 0.23 -2.80 15.69
C GLY A 136 -0.47 -4.15 15.82
N LEU A 137 -1.20 -4.29 16.93
CA LEU A 137 -1.93 -5.52 17.29
C LEU A 137 -2.93 -5.98 16.22
N GLY A 138 -3.41 -5.07 15.36
CA GLY A 138 -4.28 -5.41 14.23
C GLY A 138 -3.65 -6.44 13.30
N GLY A 139 -2.33 -6.36 13.07
CA GLY A 139 -1.63 -7.29 12.21
C GLY A 139 -1.47 -8.69 12.80
N LEU A 140 -1.14 -8.76 14.10
CA LEU A 140 -1.13 -10.03 14.83
C LEU A 140 -2.52 -10.69 14.81
N ALA A 141 -3.56 -9.89 15.04
CA ALA A 141 -4.94 -10.35 15.03
C ALA A 141 -5.35 -10.86 13.64
N PHE A 142 -4.98 -10.14 12.58
CA PHE A 142 -5.17 -10.53 11.20
C PHE A 142 -4.48 -11.87 10.90
N ALA A 143 -3.20 -12.03 11.25
CA ALA A 143 -2.47 -13.26 11.02
C ALA A 143 -3.04 -14.45 11.82
N ALA A 144 -3.52 -14.21 13.04
CA ALA A 144 -4.20 -15.23 13.84
C ALA A 144 -5.55 -15.66 13.23
N LYS A 145 -6.33 -14.72 12.66
CA LYS A 145 -7.56 -15.04 11.90
C LYS A 145 -7.23 -15.83 10.63
N HIS A 146 -6.23 -15.39 9.88
CA HIS A 146 -5.79 -16.05 8.65
C HIS A 146 -5.29 -17.49 8.91
N ALA A 147 -4.54 -17.71 9.99
CA ALA A 147 -3.99 -19.02 10.34
C ALA A 147 -4.98 -20.00 10.94
N ALA A 148 -6.16 -19.54 11.38
CA ALA A 148 -7.16 -20.39 12.01
C ALA A 148 -7.91 -21.22 10.95
N ARG A 149 -7.85 -22.55 11.09
CA ARG A 149 -8.63 -23.50 10.25
C ARG A 149 -9.96 -23.91 10.87
N THR A 150 -10.11 -23.69 12.17
CA THR A 150 -11.35 -23.96 12.88
C THR A 150 -11.68 -22.81 13.83
N PRO A 151 -12.95 -22.59 14.19
CA PRO A 151 -13.33 -21.54 15.12
C PRO A 151 -12.67 -21.61 16.51
N ARG A 152 -12.11 -22.78 16.90
CA ARG A 152 -11.43 -22.97 18.18
C ARG A 152 -9.96 -22.59 18.15
N GLU A 153 -9.33 -22.62 16.97
CA GLU A 153 -7.92 -22.26 16.85
C GLU A 153 -7.72 -20.77 17.18
N TYR A 154 -6.70 -20.51 18.00
CA TYR A 154 -6.34 -19.18 18.51
C TYR A 154 -7.48 -18.41 19.19
N ALA A 155 -8.59 -19.06 19.59
CA ALA A 155 -9.78 -18.37 20.07
C ALA A 155 -9.48 -17.41 21.22
N THR A 156 -8.71 -17.86 22.23
CA THR A 156 -8.31 -17.02 23.36
C THR A 156 -7.48 -15.80 22.94
N LEU A 157 -6.52 -15.98 22.02
CA LEU A 157 -5.70 -14.89 21.49
C LEU A 157 -6.57 -13.89 20.73
N ARG A 158 -7.40 -14.39 19.81
CA ARG A 158 -8.31 -13.57 19.00
C ARG A 158 -9.28 -12.77 19.85
N THR A 159 -9.94 -13.39 20.84
CA THR A 159 -10.86 -12.68 21.75
C THR A 159 -10.17 -11.52 22.49
N ARG A 160 -8.93 -11.71 22.94
CA ARG A 160 -8.17 -10.64 23.63
C ARG A 160 -7.78 -9.51 22.68
N LEU A 161 -7.30 -9.86 21.49
CA LEU A 161 -6.92 -8.88 20.47
C LEU A 161 -8.15 -8.10 19.97
N ASP A 162 -9.27 -8.77 19.72
CA ASP A 162 -10.53 -8.12 19.33
C ASP A 162 -11.00 -7.14 20.40
N ALA A 163 -10.91 -7.50 21.68
CA ALA A 163 -11.28 -6.60 22.77
C ALA A 163 -10.35 -5.38 22.84
N ALA A 164 -9.04 -5.56 22.70
CA ALA A 164 -8.09 -4.44 22.70
C ALA A 164 -8.31 -3.49 21.51
N LEU A 165 -8.51 -4.06 20.31
CA LEU A 165 -8.75 -3.30 19.08
C LEU A 165 -10.10 -2.57 19.12
N ARG A 166 -11.15 -3.16 19.69
CA ARG A 166 -12.44 -2.46 19.89
C ARG A 166 -12.30 -1.24 20.79
N THR A 167 -11.57 -1.36 21.90
CA THR A 167 -11.33 -0.23 22.80
C THR A 167 -10.62 0.91 22.08
N GLU A 168 -9.62 0.58 21.25
CA GLU A 168 -8.92 1.60 20.45
C GLU A 168 -9.81 2.25 19.40
N VAL A 169 -10.59 1.43 18.67
CA VAL A 169 -11.55 1.95 17.68
C VAL A 169 -12.48 2.93 18.37
N ALA A 170 -13.10 2.54 19.49
CA ALA A 170 -13.98 3.41 20.25
C ALA A 170 -13.29 4.72 20.65
N ALA A 171 -12.09 4.65 21.24
CA ALA A 171 -11.35 5.82 21.69
C ALA A 171 -10.96 6.77 20.54
N THR A 172 -10.52 6.22 19.40
CA THR A 172 -10.16 7.04 18.23
C THR A 172 -11.40 7.64 17.57
N LEU A 173 -12.50 6.89 17.48
CA LEU A 173 -13.76 7.40 16.94
C LEU A 173 -14.35 8.51 17.84
N ASP A 174 -14.23 8.39 19.17
CA ASP A 174 -14.60 9.47 20.10
C ASP A 174 -13.77 10.73 19.89
N ALA A 175 -12.44 10.58 19.74
CA ALA A 175 -11.55 11.71 19.47
C ALA A 175 -11.86 12.39 18.14
N GLU A 176 -12.11 11.62 17.08
CA GLU A 176 -12.47 12.17 15.77
C GLU A 176 -13.86 12.81 15.76
N ARG A 177 -14.84 12.26 16.50
CA ARG A 177 -16.14 12.90 16.68
C ARG A 177 -16.00 14.25 17.39
N ALA A 178 -15.19 14.33 18.44
CA ALA A 178 -14.92 15.58 19.14
C ALA A 178 -14.26 16.61 18.20
N ARG A 179 -13.22 16.20 17.46
CA ARG A 179 -12.55 17.03 16.44
C ARG A 179 -13.55 17.59 15.41
N MET A 180 -14.41 16.73 14.86
CA MET A 180 -15.44 17.16 13.90
C MET A 180 -16.48 18.09 14.52
N ALA A 181 -16.90 17.85 15.76
CA ALA A 181 -17.84 18.70 16.48
C ALA A 181 -17.28 20.10 16.79
N ASP A 182 -15.98 20.19 17.05
CA ASP A 182 -15.25 21.46 17.24
C ASP A 182 -15.01 22.20 15.92
N GLY A 183 -15.37 21.61 14.78
CA GLY A 183 -15.21 22.20 13.45
C GLY A 183 -13.74 22.24 12.98
N GLU A 184 -12.85 21.46 13.60
CA GLU A 184 -11.46 21.36 13.18
C GLU A 184 -11.39 20.67 11.80
N PRO A 185 -10.81 21.29 10.76
CA PRO A 185 -10.86 20.76 9.41
C PRO A 185 -9.82 19.66 9.17
N GLY A 186 -10.15 18.70 8.33
CA GLY A 186 -9.23 17.66 7.88
C GLY A 186 -8.94 16.58 8.92
N ALA A 187 -8.14 15.58 8.58
CA ALA A 187 -7.74 14.52 9.51
C ALA A 187 -6.31 14.03 9.21
N PRO A 188 -5.49 13.70 10.22
CA PRO A 188 -4.24 12.98 10.00
C PRO A 188 -4.50 11.64 9.29
N ARG A 189 -3.67 11.30 8.29
CA ARG A 189 -3.83 10.06 7.48
C ARG A 189 -3.99 8.81 8.35
N GLY A 190 -3.16 8.68 9.40
CA GLY A 190 -3.22 7.55 10.33
C GLY A 190 -4.53 7.41 11.12
N ARG A 191 -5.49 8.35 11.01
CA ARG A 191 -6.83 8.21 11.58
C ARG A 191 -7.78 7.43 10.67
N PHE A 192 -7.58 7.48 9.37
CA PHE A 192 -8.49 6.87 8.40
C PHE A 192 -7.85 5.87 7.47
N ASP A 193 -6.53 5.84 7.35
CA ASP A 193 -5.84 5.06 6.32
C ASP A 193 -5.85 3.52 6.53
N VAL A 194 -5.25 2.80 5.58
CA VAL A 194 -5.16 1.33 5.60
C VAL A 194 -4.06 0.84 6.55
N ILE A 195 -2.97 1.60 6.67
CA ILE A 195 -1.77 1.19 7.39
C ILE A 195 -1.99 1.23 8.91
N GLY A 196 -2.33 2.41 9.42
CA GLY A 196 -2.52 2.69 10.84
C GLY A 196 -3.97 2.93 11.23
N GLY A 197 -4.82 3.36 10.29
CA GLY A 197 -6.12 3.92 10.58
C GLY A 197 -7.31 2.96 10.53
N MET A 198 -8.49 3.57 10.59
CA MET A 198 -9.78 2.86 10.67
C MET A 198 -10.08 2.03 9.43
N THR A 199 -9.53 2.35 8.26
CA THR A 199 -9.77 1.54 7.06
C THR A 199 -9.14 0.15 7.18
N GLY A 200 -7.92 0.05 7.69
CA GLY A 200 -7.26 -1.23 7.94
C GLY A 200 -8.00 -2.07 8.99
N LEU A 201 -8.39 -1.43 10.10
CA LEU A 201 -9.13 -2.10 11.18
C LEU A 201 -10.54 -2.51 10.75
N GLY A 202 -11.22 -1.69 9.94
CA GLY A 202 -12.52 -2.03 9.37
C GLY A 202 -12.42 -3.27 8.48
N ARG A 203 -11.35 -3.39 7.69
CA ARG A 203 -11.12 -4.60 6.89
C ARG A 203 -10.85 -5.84 7.75
N TYR A 204 -10.16 -5.69 8.87
CA TYR A 204 -9.93 -6.77 9.84
C TYR A 204 -11.24 -7.24 10.51
N PHE A 205 -12.08 -6.31 10.98
CA PHE A 205 -13.35 -6.65 11.64
C PHE A 205 -14.42 -7.16 10.66
N LEU A 206 -14.30 -6.85 9.37
CA LEU A 206 -15.11 -7.43 8.30
C LEU A 206 -14.82 -8.93 8.07
N ALA A 207 -13.67 -9.43 8.52
CA ALA A 207 -13.28 -10.82 8.36
C ALA A 207 -13.90 -11.74 9.41
N GLU A 208 -14.32 -12.94 9.01
CA GLU A 208 -14.95 -13.90 9.93
C GLU A 208 -14.00 -14.37 11.05
N PRO A 209 -14.48 -14.51 12.31
CA PRO A 209 -15.80 -14.08 12.79
C PRO A 209 -15.91 -12.55 12.75
N ALA A 210 -16.93 -12.05 12.06
CA ALA A 210 -17.09 -10.63 11.79
C ALA A 210 -17.67 -9.89 13.01
N ASP A 211 -17.21 -8.65 13.21
CA ASP A 211 -17.75 -7.72 14.21
C ASP A 211 -18.44 -6.57 13.46
N LEU A 212 -19.68 -6.82 13.01
CA LEU A 212 -20.37 -5.90 12.11
C LEU A 212 -20.74 -4.58 12.76
N ASP A 213 -20.88 -4.53 14.09
CA ASP A 213 -21.18 -3.29 14.80
C ASP A 213 -19.94 -2.38 14.82
N THR A 214 -18.77 -2.93 15.13
CA THR A 214 -17.49 -2.20 15.02
C THR A 214 -17.23 -1.74 13.58
N VAL A 215 -17.55 -2.59 12.59
CA VAL A 215 -17.45 -2.19 11.18
C VAL A 215 -18.40 -1.02 10.88
N ARG A 216 -19.66 -1.06 11.31
CA ARG A 216 -20.62 0.03 11.08
C ARG A 216 -20.17 1.34 11.74
N ASP A 217 -19.61 1.30 12.94
CA ASP A 217 -19.07 2.51 13.60
C ASP A 217 -17.92 3.13 12.79
N ILE A 218 -17.01 2.28 12.30
CA ILE A 218 -15.91 2.71 11.41
C ILE A 218 -16.45 3.30 10.11
N LEU A 219 -17.41 2.63 9.46
CA LEU A 219 -18.00 3.13 8.22
C LEU A 219 -18.73 4.47 8.44
N GLY A 220 -19.42 4.63 9.56
CA GLY A 220 -20.07 5.89 9.93
C GLY A 220 -19.06 7.04 10.02
N TYR A 221 -17.89 6.80 10.64
CA TYR A 221 -16.79 7.77 10.65
C TYR A 221 -16.24 8.06 9.26
N LEU A 222 -15.95 7.03 8.47
CA LEU A 222 -15.40 7.21 7.12
C LEU A 222 -16.39 7.96 6.21
N VAL A 223 -17.69 7.74 6.34
CA VAL A 223 -18.73 8.51 5.65
C VAL A 223 -18.68 9.97 6.08
N ALA A 224 -18.69 10.25 7.39
CA ALA A 224 -18.60 11.61 7.92
C ALA A 224 -17.31 12.34 7.49
N LEU A 225 -16.19 11.63 7.44
CA LEU A 225 -14.91 12.14 6.95
C LEU A 225 -14.97 12.62 5.50
N THR A 226 -15.86 12.06 4.67
CA THR A 226 -16.00 12.52 3.29
C THR A 226 -16.74 13.85 3.16
N GLU A 227 -17.43 14.32 4.21
CA GLU A 227 -18.12 15.61 4.16
C GLU A 227 -17.10 16.76 3.95
N PRO A 228 -17.32 17.65 2.96
CA PRO A 228 -16.32 18.67 2.68
C PRO A 228 -16.22 19.69 3.82
N VAL A 229 -14.99 19.96 4.23
CA VAL A 229 -14.64 20.91 5.28
C VAL A 229 -14.37 22.29 4.72
N THR A 230 -14.47 23.31 5.58
CA THR A 230 -14.20 24.69 5.22
C THR A 230 -12.82 25.10 5.76
N VAL A 231 -11.96 25.61 4.89
CA VAL A 231 -10.58 26.01 5.23
C VAL A 231 -10.33 27.44 4.76
N ARG A 232 -9.61 28.21 5.57
CA ARG A 232 -9.15 29.56 5.23
C ARG A 232 -7.79 29.48 4.54
N GLY A 233 -7.69 30.06 3.34
CA GLY A 233 -6.44 30.21 2.61
C GLY A 233 -5.57 31.34 3.15
N GLU A 234 -4.33 31.40 2.70
CA GLU A 234 -3.38 32.47 3.06
C GLU A 234 -3.82 33.84 2.55
N ASP A 235 -4.58 33.86 1.46
CA ASP A 235 -5.24 35.04 0.91
C ASP A 235 -6.48 35.49 1.72
N GLY A 236 -6.77 34.82 2.84
CA GLY A 236 -7.91 35.08 3.70
C GLY A 236 -9.24 34.53 3.16
N ALA A 237 -9.28 33.99 1.94
CA ALA A 237 -10.48 33.43 1.34
C ALA A 237 -10.88 32.13 2.03
N VAL A 238 -12.18 31.92 2.19
CA VAL A 238 -12.73 30.71 2.81
C VAL A 238 -13.29 29.83 1.70
N ARG A 239 -12.73 28.61 1.58
CA ARG A 239 -13.06 27.67 0.50
C ARG A 239 -13.25 26.26 1.06
N ARG A 240 -13.94 25.41 0.30
CA ARG A 240 -14.19 24.00 0.68
C ARG A 240 -13.06 23.11 0.23
N LEU A 241 -12.76 22.08 1.01
CA LEU A 241 -11.87 20.97 0.66
C LEU A 241 -12.58 19.66 1.00
N PRO A 242 -12.19 18.53 0.38
CA PRO A 242 -12.59 17.22 0.87
C PRO A 242 -12.21 17.03 2.36
N GLY A 243 -13.06 16.36 3.13
CA GLY A 243 -12.88 16.25 4.59
C GLY A 243 -11.69 15.40 5.04
N TRP A 244 -11.12 14.59 4.15
CA TRP A 244 -9.86 13.85 4.38
C TRP A 244 -8.60 14.67 4.07
N TYR A 245 -8.72 15.99 3.88
CA TYR A 245 -7.57 16.88 3.82
C TYR A 245 -6.66 16.65 5.02
N SER A 246 -5.38 16.34 4.78
CA SER A 246 -4.48 15.88 5.83
C SER A 246 -3.37 16.89 6.12
N PRO A 247 -3.01 17.10 7.40
CA PRO A 247 -1.80 17.84 7.73
C PRO A 247 -0.53 17.14 7.19
N PRO A 248 0.61 17.84 7.13
CA PRO A 248 1.89 17.25 6.77
C PRO A 248 2.20 15.99 7.58
N TRP A 249 3.00 15.06 7.04
CA TRP A 249 3.47 13.94 7.85
C TRP A 249 4.30 14.46 9.03
N PRO A 250 4.10 13.96 10.26
CA PRO A 250 5.01 14.26 11.35
C PRO A 250 6.43 13.86 10.96
N VAL A 251 7.36 14.81 11.03
CA VAL A 251 8.79 14.52 10.83
C VAL A 251 9.32 13.90 12.12
N PRO A 252 9.84 12.65 12.10
CA PRO A 252 10.39 12.04 13.31
C PRO A 252 11.55 12.87 13.88
N PRO A 253 11.69 12.97 15.21
CA PRO A 253 12.85 13.61 15.82
C PRO A 253 14.15 12.97 15.32
N GLY A 254 15.05 13.77 14.74
CA GLY A 254 16.35 13.28 14.26
C GLY A 254 16.36 12.71 12.83
N ALA A 255 15.25 12.79 12.07
CA ALA A 255 15.23 12.36 10.68
C ALA A 255 16.28 13.10 9.82
N PRO A 256 16.96 12.40 8.89
CA PRO A 256 17.99 13.01 8.05
C PRO A 256 17.41 14.13 7.17
N PRO A 257 18.21 15.15 6.78
CA PRO A 257 17.74 16.31 6.04
C PRO A 257 16.92 15.99 4.78
N ARG A 258 17.16 14.84 4.13
CA ARG A 258 16.40 14.43 2.93
C ARG A 258 14.93 14.13 3.20
N ALA A 259 14.57 13.54 4.34
CA ALA A 259 13.17 13.39 4.76
C ALA A 259 12.54 14.75 5.12
N SER A 260 13.39 15.74 5.42
CA SER A 260 12.96 17.10 5.75
C SER A 260 12.97 18.05 4.56
N THR A 261 13.49 17.70 3.38
CA THR A 261 13.61 18.64 2.23
C THR A 261 12.56 18.47 1.13
N ASP A 262 11.69 17.45 1.15
CA ASP A 262 10.58 17.37 0.18
C ASP A 262 9.51 18.42 0.54
N PRO A 263 9.28 19.45 -0.30
CA PRO A 263 8.30 20.50 0.00
C PRO A 263 6.88 19.94 0.19
N VAL A 264 6.52 18.89 -0.54
CA VAL A 264 5.19 18.26 -0.46
C VAL A 264 5.00 17.53 0.88
N ALA A 265 6.09 17.07 1.50
CA ALA A 265 6.04 16.43 2.82
C ALA A 265 5.77 17.43 3.96
N ARG A 266 5.91 18.74 3.71
CA ARG A 266 5.70 19.82 4.69
C ARG A 266 4.39 20.59 4.52
N GLU A 267 3.63 20.30 3.47
CA GLU A 267 2.35 20.95 3.21
C GLU A 267 1.19 20.01 3.56
N PRO A 268 0.06 20.56 4.01
CA PRO A 268 -1.17 19.79 4.05
C PRO A 268 -1.57 19.35 2.63
N VAL A 269 -2.04 18.12 2.50
CA VAL A 269 -2.32 17.49 1.21
C VAL A 269 -3.60 16.68 1.24
N LEU A 270 -4.20 16.54 0.06
CA LEU A 270 -5.16 15.49 -0.26
C LEU A 270 -4.39 14.31 -0.85
N ASP A 271 -4.57 13.16 -0.22
CA ASP A 271 -3.88 11.93 -0.60
C ASP A 271 -4.81 11.04 -1.45
N LEU A 272 -4.33 10.61 -2.61
CA LEU A 272 -5.06 9.73 -3.54
C LEU A 272 -4.75 8.26 -3.31
N GLY A 273 -3.64 7.95 -2.63
CA GLY A 273 -3.08 6.61 -2.52
C GLY A 273 -4.01 5.61 -1.83
N LEU A 274 -3.81 4.33 -2.13
CA LEU A 274 -4.57 3.25 -1.49
C LEU A 274 -4.12 3.03 -0.05
N ALA A 275 -2.82 3.18 0.23
CA ALA A 275 -2.27 2.96 1.57
C ALA A 275 -2.68 4.04 2.57
N HIS A 276 -2.62 5.31 2.16
CA HIS A 276 -2.72 6.47 3.06
C HIS A 276 -3.82 7.49 2.71
N GLY A 277 -4.47 7.32 1.55
CA GLY A 277 -5.36 8.32 0.98
C GLY A 277 -6.76 7.80 0.65
N ALA A 278 -7.47 8.59 -0.17
CA ALA A 278 -8.88 8.42 -0.50
C ALA A 278 -9.24 7.04 -1.09
N ALA A 279 -8.31 6.41 -1.84
CA ALA A 279 -8.55 5.10 -2.43
C ALA A 279 -8.73 4.00 -1.37
N GLY A 280 -8.11 4.12 -0.19
CA GLY A 280 -8.28 3.19 0.94
C GLY A 280 -9.72 3.13 1.45
N PRO A 281 -10.26 4.22 2.03
CA PRO A 281 -11.65 4.30 2.45
C PRO A 281 -12.65 3.93 1.34
N LEU A 282 -12.38 4.34 0.09
CA LEU A 282 -13.21 3.97 -1.06
C LEU A 282 -13.30 2.44 -1.22
N ALA A 283 -12.16 1.75 -1.18
CA ALA A 283 -12.12 0.29 -1.28
C ALA A 283 -12.88 -0.38 -0.12
N LEU A 284 -12.66 0.03 1.13
CA LEU A 284 -13.38 -0.57 2.27
C LEU A 284 -14.89 -0.33 2.20
N LEU A 285 -15.32 0.91 1.96
CA LEU A 285 -16.74 1.25 1.82
C LEU A 285 -17.40 0.40 0.74
N SER A 286 -16.72 0.18 -0.38
CA SER A 286 -17.19 -0.63 -1.52
C SER A 286 -17.21 -2.13 -1.24
N LEU A 287 -16.23 -2.65 -0.50
CA LEU A 287 -16.20 -4.05 -0.06
C LEU A 287 -17.33 -4.34 0.94
N CYS A 288 -17.50 -3.49 1.95
CA CYS A 288 -18.63 -3.55 2.88
C CYS A 288 -19.96 -3.44 2.13
N ARG A 289 -20.04 -2.53 1.15
CA ARG A 289 -21.21 -2.39 0.27
C ARG A 289 -21.53 -3.70 -0.43
N SER A 290 -20.54 -4.34 -1.05
CA SER A 290 -20.72 -5.60 -1.78
C SER A 290 -21.16 -6.75 -0.88
N ARG A 291 -20.77 -6.75 0.41
CA ARG A 291 -21.18 -7.75 1.41
C ARG A 291 -22.49 -7.45 2.13
N GLY A 292 -23.25 -6.44 1.71
CA GLY A 292 -24.53 -6.09 2.34
C GLY A 292 -24.41 -5.32 3.66
N VAL A 293 -23.20 -4.94 4.09
CA VAL A 293 -22.99 -4.08 5.27
C VAL A 293 -23.26 -2.62 4.87
N ARG A 294 -24.21 -1.97 5.55
CA ARG A 294 -24.70 -0.63 5.22
C ARG A 294 -24.67 0.30 6.44
N VAL A 295 -24.36 1.57 6.19
CA VAL A 295 -24.62 2.71 7.08
C VAL A 295 -25.29 3.85 6.29
N PRO A 296 -25.94 4.83 6.94
CA PRO A 296 -26.48 6.00 6.25
C PRO A 296 -25.44 6.70 5.38
N ASP A 297 -25.87 7.20 4.21
CA ASP A 297 -25.04 7.94 3.25
C ASP A 297 -23.79 7.25 2.72
N GLN A 298 -23.63 5.94 2.95
CA GLN A 298 -22.49 5.17 2.45
C GLN A 298 -22.34 5.24 0.92
N ASP A 299 -23.43 5.06 0.17
CA ASP A 299 -23.39 5.12 -1.30
C ASP A 299 -22.99 6.53 -1.75
N THR A 300 -23.48 7.59 -1.08
CA THR A 300 -23.10 8.98 -1.33
C THR A 300 -21.61 9.22 -1.08
N ALA A 301 -21.06 8.70 0.02
CA ALA A 301 -19.62 8.79 0.32
C ALA A 301 -18.76 8.07 -0.72
N ILE A 302 -19.19 6.87 -1.18
CA ILE A 302 -18.52 6.14 -2.26
C ILE A 302 -18.49 6.99 -3.53
N ARG A 303 -19.63 7.57 -3.95
CA ARG A 303 -19.67 8.45 -5.14
C ARG A 303 -18.75 9.64 -4.98
N ARG A 304 -18.77 10.31 -3.83
CA ARG A 304 -17.93 11.49 -3.56
C ARG A 304 -16.43 11.19 -3.69
N LEU A 305 -15.98 10.07 -3.13
CA LEU A 305 -14.59 9.63 -3.23
C LEU A 305 -14.22 9.22 -4.67
N ALA A 306 -15.08 8.44 -5.33
CA ALA A 306 -14.86 7.98 -6.70
C ALA A 306 -14.82 9.16 -7.69
N ASP A 307 -15.79 10.06 -7.63
CA ASP A 307 -15.87 11.25 -8.47
C ASP A 307 -14.66 12.17 -8.24
N TRP A 308 -14.23 12.35 -6.99
CA TRP A 308 -13.03 13.12 -6.68
C TRP A 308 -11.77 12.47 -7.27
N LEU A 309 -11.57 11.15 -7.12
CA LEU A 309 -10.45 10.45 -7.74
C LEU A 309 -10.49 10.55 -9.28
N LEU A 310 -11.66 10.31 -9.89
CA LEU A 310 -11.84 10.40 -11.34
C LEU A 310 -11.57 11.80 -11.87
N SER A 311 -11.94 12.84 -11.13
CA SER A 311 -11.65 14.22 -11.50
C SER A 311 -10.14 14.53 -11.51
N TRP A 312 -9.33 13.76 -10.78
CA TRP A 312 -7.86 13.86 -10.76
C TRP A 312 -7.16 12.89 -11.72
N ARG A 313 -7.92 12.16 -12.55
CA ARG A 313 -7.36 11.35 -13.63
C ARG A 313 -6.73 12.27 -14.69
N GLN A 314 -5.42 12.14 -14.87
CA GLN A 314 -4.65 12.95 -15.82
C GLN A 314 -4.19 12.10 -17.02
N HIS A 315 -3.80 12.79 -18.09
CA HIS A 315 -3.28 12.21 -19.33
C HIS A 315 -1.98 12.95 -19.68
N GLU A 316 -0.96 12.24 -20.15
CA GLU A 316 0.28 12.88 -20.59
C GLU A 316 0.07 13.66 -21.89
N GLY A 317 0.78 14.79 -22.04
CA GLY A 317 0.67 15.65 -23.24
C GLY A 317 -0.48 16.66 -23.20
N GLY A 318 -1.20 16.77 -22.09
CA GLY A 318 -2.27 17.74 -21.87
C GLY A 318 -1.81 19.18 -21.60
N SER A 319 -0.98 19.75 -22.48
CA SER A 319 -1.03 21.19 -22.74
C SER A 319 -1.79 21.35 -24.05
N GLY A 320 -2.98 21.94 -23.99
CA GLY A 320 -3.99 21.81 -25.02
C GLY A 320 -3.64 22.43 -26.37
N ASN A 321 -3.94 21.67 -27.42
CA ASN A 321 -4.40 22.22 -28.69
C ASN A 321 -5.79 21.61 -28.86
N GLY A 322 -6.86 22.39 -28.68
CA GLY A 322 -8.26 21.94 -28.57
C GLY A 322 -8.88 21.26 -29.79
N ASN A 323 -8.14 20.44 -30.53
CA ASN A 323 -8.71 19.47 -31.47
C ASN A 323 -8.89 18.16 -30.70
N GLY A 324 -10.14 17.71 -30.59
CA GLY A 324 -10.57 16.52 -29.86
C GLY A 324 -10.05 15.18 -30.40
N ASP A 325 -8.81 15.11 -30.86
CA ASP A 325 -8.10 13.86 -31.11
C ASP A 325 -7.50 13.36 -29.79
N SER A 326 -8.30 12.57 -29.07
CA SER A 326 -7.86 11.85 -27.86
C SER A 326 -7.11 10.56 -28.23
N GLY A 327 -6.31 10.62 -29.31
CA GLY A 327 -5.48 9.53 -29.76
C GLY A 327 -4.36 9.23 -28.77
N GLY A 328 -4.55 8.23 -27.91
CA GLY A 328 -3.45 7.44 -27.37
C GLY A 328 -2.74 7.91 -26.09
N SER A 329 -3.19 8.96 -25.39
CA SER A 329 -2.54 9.32 -24.12
C SER A 329 -2.98 8.38 -22.98
N ALA A 330 -1.98 7.82 -22.29
CA ALA A 330 -2.15 6.86 -21.21
C ALA A 330 -2.58 7.55 -19.90
N PRO A 331 -3.77 7.24 -19.34
CA PRO A 331 -4.25 7.84 -18.10
C PRO A 331 -3.40 7.45 -16.89
N TYR A 332 -3.30 8.34 -15.92
CA TYR A 332 -2.66 8.10 -14.62
C TYR A 332 -3.28 8.94 -13.51
N TRP A 333 -2.93 8.62 -12.26
CA TRP A 333 -3.27 9.42 -11.08
C TRP A 333 -2.01 9.93 -10.37
N PRO A 334 -1.98 11.20 -9.93
CA PRO A 334 -0.97 11.68 -9.00
C PRO A 334 -1.12 11.01 -7.64
N ALA A 335 -0.10 11.09 -6.78
CA ALA A 335 -0.20 10.59 -5.41
C ALA A 335 -0.86 11.58 -4.47
N LEU A 336 -0.46 12.85 -4.57
CA LEU A 336 -0.78 13.90 -3.61
C LEU A 336 -1.18 15.15 -4.38
N VAL A 337 -2.13 15.89 -3.81
CA VAL A 337 -2.62 17.16 -4.30
C VAL A 337 -2.54 18.16 -3.15
N THR A 338 -1.90 19.30 -3.35
CA THR A 338 -1.89 20.36 -2.34
C THR A 338 -3.21 21.11 -2.34
N ARG A 339 -3.51 21.82 -1.25
CA ARG A 339 -4.68 22.69 -1.14
C ARG A 339 -4.82 23.64 -2.34
N ASP A 340 -3.72 24.30 -2.70
CA ASP A 340 -3.73 25.32 -3.73
C ASP A 340 -3.94 24.71 -5.12
N GLN A 341 -3.48 23.48 -5.33
CA GLN A 341 -3.75 22.71 -6.56
C GLN A 341 -5.22 22.30 -6.66
N GLU A 342 -5.87 21.92 -5.54
CA GLU A 342 -7.32 21.62 -5.51
C GLU A 342 -8.16 22.88 -5.74
N TRP A 343 -7.71 24.03 -5.25
CA TRP A 343 -8.40 25.31 -5.41
C TRP A 343 -8.09 26.04 -6.71
N ALA A 344 -7.16 25.54 -7.51
CA ALA A 344 -6.82 26.14 -8.78
C ALA A 344 -8.06 26.14 -9.71
N PRO A 345 -8.39 27.27 -10.38
CA PRO A 345 -9.52 27.33 -11.31
C PRO A 345 -9.42 26.29 -12.44
N VAL A 346 -8.17 25.97 -12.80
CA VAL A 346 -7.82 24.88 -13.72
C VAL A 346 -6.83 23.98 -12.98
N ARG A 347 -7.13 22.69 -12.91
CA ARG A 347 -6.26 21.73 -12.22
C ARG A 347 -4.90 21.65 -12.91
N PRO A 348 -3.80 21.78 -12.17
CA PRO A 348 -2.48 21.72 -12.76
C PRO A 348 -2.16 20.28 -13.19
N HIS A 349 -1.32 20.17 -14.22
CA HIS A 349 -0.71 18.90 -14.58
C HIS A 349 0.33 18.52 -13.51
N LEU A 350 0.20 17.33 -12.93
CA LEU A 350 1.07 16.83 -11.87
C LEU A 350 1.85 15.63 -12.37
N ASN A 351 3.10 15.49 -11.93
CA ASN A 351 3.92 14.38 -12.38
C ASN A 351 3.32 13.04 -11.95
N ARG A 352 3.36 12.10 -12.89
CA ARG A 352 3.06 10.70 -12.63
C ARG A 352 3.95 10.17 -11.49
N ARG A 353 3.35 9.35 -10.64
CA ARG A 353 4.07 8.61 -9.60
C ARG A 353 4.33 7.18 -10.05
N ARG A 354 5.29 6.51 -9.39
CA ARG A 354 5.56 5.09 -9.62
C ARG A 354 4.26 4.30 -9.52
N ALA A 355 4.05 3.34 -10.43
CA ALA A 355 2.85 2.53 -10.44
C ALA A 355 2.94 1.46 -9.35
N THR A 356 2.47 1.77 -8.14
CA THR A 356 2.57 0.87 -6.99
C THR A 356 1.23 0.59 -6.33
N TRP A 357 1.22 -0.34 -5.37
CA TRP A 357 0.05 -0.58 -4.51
C TRP A 357 -0.24 0.64 -3.64
N CYS A 358 0.78 1.16 -2.94
CA CYS A 358 0.56 2.24 -1.96
C CYS A 358 0.15 3.58 -2.59
N TYR A 359 0.74 3.94 -3.73
CA TYR A 359 0.52 5.22 -4.41
C TYR A 359 0.53 5.06 -5.93
N GLY A 360 -0.28 5.88 -6.61
CA GLY A 360 -0.35 5.91 -8.07
C GLY A 360 -1.40 4.96 -8.64
N THR A 361 -1.31 4.74 -9.96
CA THR A 361 -2.40 4.17 -10.76
C THR A 361 -2.91 2.81 -10.29
N PRO A 362 -2.08 1.80 -9.96
CA PRO A 362 -2.61 0.45 -9.64
C PRO A 362 -3.54 0.45 -8.42
N GLY A 363 -3.14 1.05 -7.31
CA GLY A 363 -3.96 1.12 -6.10
C GLY A 363 -5.26 1.90 -6.31
N VAL A 364 -5.18 3.05 -6.99
CA VAL A 364 -6.36 3.89 -7.29
C VAL A 364 -7.32 3.18 -8.24
N ALA A 365 -6.79 2.54 -9.30
CA ALA A 365 -7.59 1.78 -10.25
C ALA A 365 -8.34 0.65 -9.56
N ARG A 366 -7.68 -0.11 -8.66
CA ARG A 366 -8.37 -1.18 -7.93
C ARG A 366 -9.51 -0.64 -7.06
N ALA A 367 -9.31 0.45 -6.34
CA ALA A 367 -10.37 1.05 -5.53
C ALA A 367 -11.57 1.52 -6.37
N LEU A 368 -11.32 2.15 -7.52
CA LEU A 368 -12.35 2.58 -8.47
C LEU A 368 -13.11 1.38 -9.07
N GLN A 369 -12.43 0.28 -9.39
CA GLN A 369 -13.07 -0.93 -9.88
C GLN A 369 -14.01 -1.53 -8.82
N LEU A 370 -13.56 -1.64 -7.58
CA LEU A 370 -14.38 -2.14 -6.46
C LEU A 370 -15.61 -1.25 -6.25
N ALA A 371 -15.45 0.07 -6.30
CA ALA A 371 -16.54 1.03 -6.19
C ALA A 371 -17.54 0.91 -7.35
N GLY A 372 -17.03 0.84 -8.58
CA GLY A 372 -17.85 0.69 -9.78
C GLY A 372 -18.67 -0.60 -9.74
N THR A 373 -18.05 -1.70 -9.33
CA THR A 373 -18.74 -2.98 -9.16
C THR A 373 -19.80 -2.91 -8.05
N ALA A 374 -19.47 -2.29 -6.91
CA ALA A 374 -20.36 -2.23 -5.75
C ALA A 374 -21.62 -1.38 -5.97
N LEU A 375 -21.54 -0.35 -6.83
CA LEU A 375 -22.67 0.54 -7.17
C LEU A 375 -23.27 0.29 -8.57
N GLY A 376 -22.68 -0.58 -9.38
CA GLY A 376 -23.11 -0.83 -10.76
C GLY A 376 -22.71 0.28 -11.76
N GLU A 377 -21.64 1.02 -11.47
CA GLU A 377 -21.13 2.12 -12.29
C GLU A 377 -20.06 1.60 -13.28
N GLU A 378 -20.51 1.12 -14.44
CA GLU A 378 -19.65 0.52 -15.46
C GLU A 378 -18.53 1.47 -15.96
N ALA A 379 -18.82 2.77 -16.06
CA ALA A 379 -17.84 3.77 -16.47
C ALA A 379 -16.63 3.86 -15.50
N TRP A 380 -16.84 3.59 -14.21
CA TRP A 380 -15.76 3.58 -13.23
C TRP A 380 -14.92 2.31 -13.35
N VAL A 381 -15.55 1.16 -13.59
CA VAL A 381 -14.88 -0.11 -13.88
C VAL A 381 -14.01 0.02 -15.13
N GLN A 382 -14.54 0.62 -16.20
CA GLN A 382 -13.78 0.86 -17.44
C GLN A 382 -12.61 1.84 -17.21
N SER A 383 -12.83 2.93 -16.46
CA SER A 383 -11.77 3.89 -16.14
C SER A 383 -10.63 3.26 -15.35
N ALA A 384 -10.95 2.36 -14.42
CA ALA A 384 -9.97 1.57 -13.68
C ALA A 384 -9.19 0.61 -14.59
N ALA A 385 -9.91 -0.13 -15.45
CA ALA A 385 -9.30 -1.05 -16.41
C ALA A 385 -8.36 -0.32 -17.37
N ASP A 386 -8.77 0.85 -17.88
CA ASP A 386 -7.93 1.69 -18.73
C ASP A 386 -6.68 2.17 -18.00
N GLY A 387 -6.81 2.53 -16.72
CA GLY A 387 -5.69 2.93 -15.87
C GLY A 387 -4.62 1.86 -15.75
N ILE A 388 -5.00 0.63 -15.38
CA ILE A 388 -4.03 -0.45 -15.22
C ILE A 388 -3.45 -0.90 -16.58
N ARG A 389 -4.26 -0.97 -17.64
CA ARG A 389 -3.78 -1.26 -19.00
C ARG A 389 -2.79 -0.20 -19.49
N ALA A 390 -3.00 1.07 -19.13
CA ALA A 390 -2.11 2.17 -19.46
C ALA A 390 -0.73 2.04 -18.81
N VAL A 391 -0.62 1.44 -17.62
CA VAL A 391 0.67 1.10 -17.01
C VAL A 391 1.46 0.17 -17.93
N PHE A 392 0.85 -0.84 -18.54
CA PHE A 392 1.56 -1.83 -19.36
C PHE A 392 1.76 -1.42 -20.83
N ARG A 393 0.91 -0.53 -21.37
CA ARG A 393 1.10 -0.02 -22.74
C ARG A 393 2.29 0.93 -22.86
N ARG A 394 2.71 1.54 -21.76
CA ARG A 394 3.79 2.53 -21.73
C ARG A 394 5.16 1.85 -21.62
N PRO A 395 6.14 2.24 -22.46
CA PRO A 395 7.52 1.75 -22.33
C PRO A 395 8.13 2.05 -20.96
N ASP A 396 7.81 3.21 -20.38
CA ASP A 396 8.27 3.67 -19.07
C ASP A 396 7.24 3.41 -17.96
N GLY A 397 6.23 2.59 -18.22
CA GLY A 397 5.07 2.39 -17.37
C GLY A 397 5.41 1.96 -15.94
N LEU A 398 6.40 1.09 -15.82
CA LEU A 398 6.92 0.54 -14.55
C LEU A 398 8.27 1.15 -14.16
N GLN A 399 8.67 2.28 -14.75
CA GLN A 399 9.92 2.95 -14.39
C GLN A 399 9.95 3.28 -12.89
N GLY A 400 11.05 2.90 -12.24
CA GLY A 400 11.24 3.05 -10.80
C GLY A 400 10.55 2.00 -9.93
N VAL A 401 9.81 1.04 -10.51
CA VAL A 401 9.26 -0.14 -9.81
C VAL A 401 10.13 -1.33 -10.17
N GLU A 402 11.31 -1.38 -9.55
CA GLU A 402 12.34 -2.38 -9.84
C GLU A 402 12.51 -3.38 -8.70
N GLU A 403 12.18 -2.98 -7.47
CA GLU A 403 12.25 -3.87 -6.33
C GLU A 403 11.10 -4.89 -6.31
N PRO A 404 11.27 -6.07 -5.68
CA PRO A 404 10.29 -7.15 -5.75
C PRO A 404 9.12 -7.01 -4.76
N GLY A 405 9.17 -6.12 -3.77
CA GLY A 405 8.23 -6.07 -2.63
C GLY A 405 6.74 -5.78 -2.95
N LEU A 406 5.86 -5.90 -1.93
CA LEU A 406 4.42 -5.66 -2.08
C LEU A 406 4.05 -4.16 -2.05
N CYS A 407 4.65 -3.38 -1.15
CA CYS A 407 4.26 -1.97 -0.94
C CYS A 407 4.39 -1.14 -2.23
N HIS A 408 5.61 -1.15 -2.77
CA HIS A 408 6.04 -0.32 -3.88
C HIS A 408 6.93 -1.05 -4.89
N GLY A 409 6.82 -2.38 -4.92
CA GLY A 409 7.53 -3.24 -5.84
C GLY A 409 6.62 -4.04 -6.75
N LEU A 410 7.26 -4.92 -7.53
CA LEU A 410 6.63 -5.72 -8.57
C LEU A 410 5.59 -6.71 -8.04
N ALA A 411 5.79 -7.30 -6.85
CA ALA A 411 4.81 -8.24 -6.28
C ALA A 411 3.46 -7.56 -5.96
N GLY A 412 3.46 -6.30 -5.56
CA GLY A 412 2.23 -5.54 -5.35
C GLY A 412 1.47 -5.29 -6.65
N VAL A 413 2.19 -4.91 -7.70
CA VAL A 413 1.60 -4.71 -9.04
C VAL A 413 1.11 -6.03 -9.63
N LEU A 414 1.86 -7.12 -9.43
CA LEU A 414 1.46 -8.48 -9.78
C LEU A 414 0.11 -8.83 -9.14
N GLN A 415 -0.01 -8.66 -7.82
CA GLN A 415 -1.22 -9.04 -7.10
C GLN A 415 -2.43 -8.22 -7.55
N ILE A 416 -2.29 -6.91 -7.72
CA ILE A 416 -3.36 -6.05 -8.24
C ILE A 416 -3.75 -6.49 -9.64
N THR A 417 -2.78 -6.68 -10.53
CA THR A 417 -3.03 -7.02 -11.93
C THR A 417 -3.74 -8.37 -12.04
N GLY A 418 -3.32 -9.37 -11.26
CA GLY A 418 -3.99 -10.67 -11.21
C GLY A 418 -5.43 -10.58 -10.71
N ARG A 419 -5.70 -9.80 -9.65
CA ARG A 419 -7.07 -9.55 -9.16
C ARG A 419 -7.93 -8.84 -10.19
N MET A 420 -7.41 -7.80 -10.84
CA MET A 420 -8.15 -7.07 -11.88
C MET A 420 -8.40 -7.96 -13.11
N ALA A 421 -7.42 -8.77 -13.51
CA ALA A 421 -7.57 -9.71 -14.62
C ALA A 421 -8.70 -10.73 -14.37
N ALA A 422 -8.73 -11.30 -13.17
CA ALA A 422 -9.76 -12.27 -12.77
C ALA A 422 -11.16 -11.63 -12.73
N ASP A 423 -11.29 -10.44 -12.12
CA ASP A 423 -12.59 -9.78 -11.97
C ASP A 423 -13.13 -9.21 -13.30
N LEU A 424 -12.25 -8.88 -14.25
CA LEU A 424 -12.61 -8.36 -15.58
C LEU A 424 -12.70 -9.44 -16.66
N ASP A 425 -12.30 -10.67 -16.36
CA ASP A 425 -12.06 -11.74 -17.35
C ASP A 425 -11.14 -11.24 -18.50
N ASP A 426 -10.04 -10.55 -18.14
CA ASP A 426 -9.12 -9.92 -19.09
C ASP A 426 -7.84 -10.76 -19.29
N PRO A 427 -7.74 -11.54 -20.40
CA PRO A 427 -6.58 -12.38 -20.66
C PRO A 427 -5.30 -11.58 -20.93
N ALA A 428 -5.40 -10.34 -21.39
CA ALA A 428 -4.23 -9.50 -21.61
C ALA A 428 -3.62 -9.04 -20.28
N LEU A 429 -4.46 -8.69 -19.29
CA LEU A 429 -3.98 -8.42 -17.94
C LEU A 429 -3.46 -9.69 -17.25
N ALA A 430 -4.07 -10.85 -17.49
CA ALA A 430 -3.55 -12.13 -16.98
C ALA A 430 -2.14 -12.41 -17.50
N ALA A 431 -1.89 -12.19 -18.79
CA ALA A 431 -0.55 -12.32 -19.38
C ALA A 431 0.45 -11.31 -18.77
N ARG A 432 0.04 -10.08 -18.47
CA ARG A 432 0.90 -9.12 -17.76
C ARG A 432 1.19 -9.52 -16.33
N ALA A 433 0.25 -10.17 -15.64
CA ALA A 433 0.52 -10.76 -14.34
C ALA A 433 1.57 -11.89 -14.46
N ASP A 434 1.54 -12.72 -15.51
CA ASP A 434 2.57 -13.73 -15.75
C ASP A 434 3.95 -13.12 -15.99
N GLU A 435 4.05 -12.12 -16.84
CA GLU A 435 5.30 -11.39 -17.07
C GLU A 435 5.85 -10.75 -15.78
N LEU A 436 4.98 -10.20 -14.94
CA LEU A 436 5.38 -9.65 -13.64
C LEU A 436 5.88 -10.75 -12.69
N ALA A 437 5.22 -11.90 -12.64
CA ALA A 437 5.68 -13.04 -11.83
C ALA A 437 7.06 -13.52 -12.29
N GLU A 438 7.28 -13.60 -13.61
CA GLU A 438 8.59 -13.93 -14.18
C GLU A 438 9.67 -12.91 -13.79
N ARG A 439 9.36 -11.61 -13.80
CA ARG A 439 10.29 -10.56 -13.37
C ARG A 439 10.60 -10.62 -11.88
N VAL A 440 9.60 -10.93 -11.06
CA VAL A 440 9.81 -11.16 -9.62
C VAL A 440 10.72 -12.38 -9.43
N CYS A 441 10.49 -13.50 -10.12
CA CYS A 441 11.36 -14.68 -10.05
C CYS A 441 12.79 -14.37 -10.53
N ALA A 442 12.97 -13.54 -11.56
CA ALA A 442 14.28 -13.12 -12.04
C ALA A 442 15.06 -12.27 -11.02
N ALA A 443 14.38 -11.63 -10.06
CA ALA A 443 15.01 -10.90 -8.96
C ALA A 443 15.42 -11.83 -7.80
N PHE A 444 15.17 -13.13 -7.89
CA PHE A 444 15.58 -14.09 -6.88
C PHE A 444 17.08 -14.34 -6.96
N ASP A 445 17.78 -14.11 -5.86
CA ASP A 445 19.20 -14.37 -5.70
C ASP A 445 19.42 -15.43 -4.60
N PRO A 446 19.82 -16.68 -4.96
CA PRO A 446 20.06 -17.72 -3.99
C PRO A 446 21.17 -17.39 -2.98
N ALA A 447 22.06 -16.43 -3.24
CA ALA A 447 23.08 -15.98 -2.31
C ALA A 447 22.53 -15.15 -1.13
N LEU A 448 21.33 -14.58 -1.26
CA LEU A 448 20.72 -13.75 -0.23
C LEU A 448 20.02 -14.59 0.85
N PRO A 449 20.01 -14.18 2.12
CA PRO A 449 19.40 -14.91 3.25
C PRO A 449 18.00 -15.49 3.00
N TYR A 450 17.17 -14.75 2.27
CA TYR A 450 15.79 -15.10 1.95
C TYR A 450 15.49 -14.96 0.45
N GLY A 451 16.52 -14.85 -0.40
CA GLY A 451 16.35 -14.85 -1.84
C GLY A 451 16.08 -13.50 -2.50
N PHE A 452 15.82 -12.43 -1.74
CA PHE A 452 15.44 -11.13 -2.31
C PHE A 452 16.12 -9.97 -1.58
N ALA A 453 16.59 -8.99 -2.36
CA ALA A 453 17.02 -7.69 -1.88
C ALA A 453 15.89 -6.66 -2.04
N THR A 454 15.67 -5.83 -1.02
CA THR A 454 14.60 -4.80 -1.03
C THR A 454 15.16 -3.47 -0.56
N SER A 455 14.56 -2.35 -1.00
CA SER A 455 15.13 -1.01 -0.79
C SER A 455 15.29 -0.62 0.69
N PHE A 456 14.56 -1.28 1.58
CA PHE A 456 14.57 -1.02 3.03
C PHE A 456 15.62 -1.85 3.77
N THR A 457 16.14 -2.90 3.13
CA THR A 457 17.07 -3.87 3.73
C THR A 457 17.89 -4.55 2.63
N PRO A 458 18.96 -3.89 2.16
CA PRO A 458 19.74 -4.40 1.03
C PRO A 458 20.55 -5.68 1.32
N TYR A 459 20.65 -6.12 2.58
CA TYR A 459 21.53 -7.25 2.96
C TYR A 459 20.89 -8.30 3.89
N ASP A 460 19.88 -7.92 4.70
CA ASP A 460 19.16 -8.83 5.61
C ASP A 460 17.69 -8.42 5.68
N ALA A 461 16.91 -8.66 4.61
CA ALA A 461 15.49 -8.35 4.65
C ALA A 461 14.80 -9.26 5.68
N PRO A 462 14.29 -8.72 6.81
CA PRO A 462 13.43 -9.51 7.68
C PRO A 462 12.27 -10.01 6.83
N SER A 463 11.77 -11.22 7.08
CA SER A 463 10.68 -11.83 6.31
C SER A 463 9.32 -11.17 6.61
N THR A 464 9.26 -9.85 6.47
CA THR A 464 8.07 -9.02 6.69
C THR A 464 7.09 -9.22 5.54
N PHE A 465 5.83 -8.91 5.81
CA PHE A 465 4.78 -9.02 4.81
C PHE A 465 4.95 -7.96 3.72
N LEU A 466 4.96 -6.68 4.09
CA LEU A 466 4.77 -5.60 3.10
C LEU A 466 6.04 -5.27 2.28
N LEU A 467 7.22 -5.44 2.88
CA LEU A 467 8.51 -5.05 2.29
C LEU A 467 9.46 -6.23 2.10
N GLY A 468 9.07 -7.41 2.58
CA GLY A 468 9.96 -8.54 2.74
C GLY A 468 9.63 -9.73 1.83
N PRO A 469 10.52 -10.73 1.83
CA PRO A 469 10.37 -11.99 1.10
C PRO A 469 9.04 -12.72 1.34
N ALA A 470 8.42 -12.56 2.52
CA ALA A 470 7.18 -13.25 2.83
C ALA A 470 6.02 -12.78 1.94
N GLY A 471 5.86 -11.47 1.74
CA GLY A 471 4.86 -10.92 0.82
C GLY A 471 5.13 -11.25 -0.64
N ILE A 472 6.41 -11.27 -1.03
CA ILE A 472 6.84 -11.64 -2.39
C ILE A 472 6.43 -13.08 -2.70
N ALA A 473 6.76 -14.01 -1.80
CA ALA A 473 6.38 -15.41 -1.93
C ALA A 473 4.85 -15.62 -1.88
N LEU A 474 4.11 -14.84 -1.08
CA LEU A 474 2.65 -14.88 -1.07
C LEU A 474 2.04 -14.48 -2.43
N ALA A 475 2.55 -13.43 -3.08
CA ALA A 475 2.08 -13.03 -4.41
C ALA A 475 2.37 -14.09 -5.48
N LEU A 476 3.58 -14.65 -5.48
CA LEU A 476 3.94 -15.76 -6.38
C LEU A 476 3.09 -17.00 -6.12
N HIS A 477 2.87 -17.36 -4.85
CA HIS A 477 2.04 -18.50 -4.45
C HIS A 477 0.59 -18.30 -4.91
N GLY A 478 0.03 -17.11 -4.72
CA GLY A 478 -1.31 -16.77 -5.19
C GLY A 478 -1.46 -16.88 -6.71
N ARG A 479 -0.41 -16.55 -7.48
CA ARG A 479 -0.42 -16.72 -8.95
C ARG A 479 -0.44 -18.19 -9.39
N LEU A 480 0.22 -19.07 -8.64
CA LEU A 480 0.23 -20.52 -8.88
C LEU A 480 -1.09 -21.21 -8.52
N ALA A 481 -1.86 -20.63 -7.61
CA ALA A 481 -3.17 -21.16 -7.21
C ALA A 481 -4.18 -20.97 -8.36
N THR A 482 -4.27 -21.95 -9.24
CA THR A 482 -5.11 -21.95 -10.47
C THR A 482 -6.58 -22.31 -10.22
N ALA A 483 -6.97 -22.61 -8.98
CA ALA A 483 -8.33 -23.05 -8.69
C ALA A 483 -9.27 -21.85 -8.48
N PRO A 484 -10.44 -21.80 -9.14
CA PRO A 484 -11.49 -20.84 -8.79
C PRO A 484 -11.89 -21.05 -7.32
N ARG A 485 -11.91 -19.95 -6.56
CA ARG A 485 -12.24 -19.95 -5.13
C ARG A 485 -13.73 -20.32 -4.94
N PRO A 486 -14.07 -21.36 -4.16
CA PRO A 486 -15.47 -21.74 -3.93
C PRO A 486 -16.18 -20.72 -2.99
N PRO A 487 -17.50 -20.49 -3.10
CA PRO A 487 -18.17 -19.52 -2.27
C PRO A 487 -18.47 -20.05 -0.85
N ALA A 488 -18.12 -19.23 0.17
CA ALA A 488 -18.55 -19.25 1.59
C ALA A 488 -17.90 -20.24 2.60
N PRO A 489 -17.93 -19.88 3.91
CA PRO A 489 -17.23 -18.72 4.46
C PRO A 489 -15.73 -19.05 4.47
N GLU A 490 -14.98 -18.35 3.64
CA GLU A 490 -13.56 -18.66 3.46
C GLU A 490 -12.69 -18.10 4.59
N PRO A 491 -11.54 -18.74 4.86
CA PRO A 491 -10.49 -18.12 5.65
C PRO A 491 -10.15 -16.74 5.06
N LEU A 492 -9.86 -15.80 5.95
CA LEU A 492 -9.45 -14.44 5.60
C LEU A 492 -8.26 -14.50 4.63
N PRO A 493 -8.40 -14.13 3.34
CA PRO A 493 -7.29 -14.23 2.39
C PRO A 493 -6.18 -13.26 2.79
N TRP A 494 -4.91 -13.62 2.53
CA TRP A 494 -3.77 -12.80 2.97
C TRP A 494 -3.79 -11.38 2.37
N ASP A 495 -4.22 -11.24 1.12
CA ASP A 495 -4.25 -9.98 0.39
C ASP A 495 -5.47 -9.10 0.74
N ALA A 496 -6.32 -9.57 1.66
CA ALA A 496 -7.24 -8.71 2.39
C ALA A 496 -6.52 -7.56 3.09
N ALA A 497 -5.30 -7.80 3.58
CA ALA A 497 -4.49 -6.76 4.21
C ALA A 497 -4.13 -5.61 3.25
N LEU A 498 -4.22 -5.87 1.94
CA LEU A 498 -3.93 -4.91 0.87
C LEU A 498 -5.20 -4.21 0.32
N LEU A 499 -6.39 -4.45 0.90
CA LEU A 499 -7.68 -3.94 0.42
C LEU A 499 -8.01 -4.32 -1.03
N LEU A 500 -7.54 -5.48 -1.48
CA LEU A 500 -7.76 -5.92 -2.86
C LEU A 500 -9.02 -6.78 -3.04
N ALA A 501 -9.58 -7.38 -1.98
CA ALA A 501 -10.80 -8.22 -2.03
C ALA A 501 -11.47 -8.41 -0.66
#